data_AF-A0A7C1H3C8-F1
#
_entry.id   AF-A0A7C1H3C8-F1
#
_cell.length_a   1.000
_cell.length_b   1.000
_cell.length_c   1.000
_cell.angle_alpha   90.00
_cell.angle_beta   90.00
_cell.angle_gamma   90.00
#
_symmetry.space_group_name_H-M   'P 1'
#
loop_
_entity.id
_entity.type
_entity.pdbx_description
1 polymer ?
#
loop_
_entity_poly.entity_id
_entity_poly.type
_entity_poly.pdbx_seq_one_letter_code
_entity_poly.pdbx_strand_id
1 'polypeptide(L)'
;MEKYFNKTGLSLLVLFLILILGSAIIYAQDYQTYYKNGYEYFLQEKYEMAEQNYKKAIELNPDFENAHYWLGKVYKQTGAYSQAIEQWKEVLRINPGNQHAFQNLIGSFKSTSRIQSDKANDYLDEGIKIIGNPEEYLFKGSAPSVNSLLSAIPYFKRAASIEPNLLETFYWMGETYRVLGEKSTWQFTNSAIENYKKVIDMEETANPISFEHPSSYWRSYVQFAKIYSSLGLKDKEEKLWLQLEKAKSLPYKQVLERKGYFGFGYPSRIEVSFKDGDKIENWIYSEKDITFTVINGEVEGEKEKEPEQSEIETKTEESILTPEEKDN
;
A
#
# COMPACT_ATOMS: atom_id res chain seq x y z
N MET A 1 -3.09 33.94 78.53
CA MET A 1 -4.12 33.24 77.73
C MET A 1 -3.74 33.06 76.26
N GLU A 2 -2.49 33.28 75.86
CA GLU A 2 -2.07 33.10 74.44
C GLU A 2 -1.59 31.68 74.08
N LYS A 3 -1.35 30.82 75.08
CA LYS A 3 -0.73 29.50 74.82
C LYS A 3 -1.70 28.40 74.37
N TYR A 4 -3.00 28.65 74.42
CA TYR A 4 -4.04 27.67 74.04
C TYR A 4 -4.68 27.93 72.67
N PHE A 5 -4.41 29.07 72.03
CA PHE A 5 -5.02 29.40 70.73
C PHE A 5 -4.30 28.79 69.52
N ASN A 6 -3.09 28.23 69.70
CA ASN A 6 -2.25 27.84 68.58
C ASN A 6 -2.28 26.35 68.20
N LYS A 7 -2.80 25.45 69.05
CA LYS A 7 -2.88 24.01 68.71
C LYS A 7 -4.22 23.61 68.11
N THR A 8 -5.32 24.11 68.67
CA THR A 8 -6.68 23.78 68.19
C THR A 8 -6.99 24.47 66.87
N GLY A 9 -6.63 25.75 66.72
CA GLY A 9 -6.78 26.48 65.45
C GLY A 9 -5.92 25.90 64.32
N LEU A 10 -4.66 25.53 64.60
CA LEU A 10 -3.78 24.88 63.64
C LEU A 10 -4.28 23.49 63.25
N SER A 11 -4.79 22.70 64.20
CA SER A 11 -5.36 21.37 63.93
C SER A 11 -6.65 21.45 63.11
N LEU A 12 -7.50 22.46 63.34
CA LEU A 12 -8.70 22.71 62.53
C LEU A 12 -8.35 23.17 61.12
N LEU A 13 -7.32 24.01 60.97
CA LEU A 13 -6.86 24.49 59.67
C LEU A 13 -6.19 23.36 58.86
N VAL A 14 -5.46 22.45 59.52
CA VAL A 14 -4.93 21.23 58.90
C VAL A 14 -6.05 20.27 58.50
N LEU A 15 -7.08 20.05 59.35
CA LEU A 15 -8.26 19.24 58.99
C LEU A 15 -9.05 19.85 57.83
N PHE A 16 -9.19 21.18 57.80
CA PHE A 16 -9.85 21.91 56.72
C PHE A 16 -9.02 21.85 55.43
N LEU A 17 -7.69 21.94 55.50
CA LEU A 17 -6.80 21.71 54.37
C LEU A 17 -6.79 20.26 53.91
N ILE A 18 -6.92 19.26 54.80
CA ILE A 18 -7.07 17.85 54.41
C ILE A 18 -8.44 17.58 53.80
N LEU A 19 -9.49 18.27 54.23
CA LEU A 19 -10.82 18.19 53.61
C LEU A 19 -10.83 18.90 52.26
N ILE A 20 -10.16 20.06 52.12
CA ILE A 20 -10.01 20.77 50.84
C ILE A 20 -9.11 19.96 49.90
N LEU A 21 -7.96 19.47 50.36
CA LEU A 21 -7.04 18.63 49.59
C LEU A 21 -7.63 17.24 49.30
N GLY A 22 -8.40 16.67 50.22
CA GLY A 22 -9.14 15.42 50.03
C GLY A 22 -10.34 15.58 49.10
N SER A 23 -10.95 16.78 49.07
CA SER A 23 -11.94 17.16 48.05
C SER A 23 -11.30 17.59 46.73
N ALA A 24 -10.01 18.00 46.76
CA ALA A 24 -9.16 18.39 45.63
C ALA A 24 -8.29 17.23 45.10
N ILE A 25 -8.34 16.05 45.74
CA ILE A 25 -8.45 14.76 45.04
C ILE A 25 -9.87 14.71 44.42
N ILE A 26 -10.19 15.78 43.69
CA ILE A 26 -11.12 15.79 42.59
C ILE A 26 -10.66 14.60 41.77
N TYR A 27 -11.58 13.68 41.49
CA TYR A 27 -11.40 12.70 40.43
C TYR A 27 -10.95 13.48 39.20
N ALA A 28 -9.65 13.59 38.96
CA ALA A 28 -9.14 13.93 37.66
C ALA A 28 -9.67 12.81 36.79
N GLN A 29 -10.78 13.06 36.10
CA GLN A 29 -11.37 12.09 35.20
C GLN A 29 -10.35 11.90 34.10
N ASP A 30 -9.53 10.87 34.27
CA ASP A 30 -8.60 10.42 33.26
C ASP A 30 -9.38 9.87 32.07
N TYR A 31 -8.75 9.79 30.89
CA TYR A 31 -9.37 9.29 29.66
C TYR A 31 -10.07 7.93 29.86
N GLN A 32 -9.56 7.09 30.77
CA GLN A 32 -10.18 5.81 31.12
C GLN A 32 -11.57 5.93 31.77
N THR A 33 -11.79 6.98 32.57
CA THR A 33 -13.10 7.20 33.22
C THR A 33 -14.13 7.59 32.17
N TYR A 34 -13.78 8.54 31.30
CA TYR A 34 -14.63 8.92 30.17
C TYR A 34 -14.90 7.74 29.24
N TYR A 35 -13.90 6.92 28.92
CA TYR A 35 -14.09 5.70 28.14
C TYR A 35 -15.08 4.71 28.78
N LYS A 36 -14.92 4.42 30.08
CA LYS A 36 -15.83 3.53 30.81
C LYS A 36 -17.27 4.06 30.77
N ASN A 37 -17.46 5.34 31.06
CA ASN A 37 -18.78 5.98 30.96
C ASN A 37 -19.35 5.89 29.54
N GLY A 38 -18.52 6.14 28.53
CA GLY A 38 -18.92 6.02 27.12
C GLY A 38 -19.37 4.60 26.77
N TYR A 39 -18.68 3.59 27.29
CA TYR A 39 -19.05 2.18 27.13
C TYR A 39 -20.38 1.84 27.81
N GLU A 40 -20.60 2.30 29.04
CA GLU A 40 -21.89 2.12 29.73
C GLU A 40 -23.05 2.78 28.96
N TYR A 41 -22.84 3.99 28.44
CA TYR A 41 -23.84 4.65 27.60
C TYR A 41 -24.07 3.92 26.27
N PHE A 42 -23.02 3.37 25.66
CA PHE A 42 -23.14 2.57 24.45
C PHE A 42 -24.00 1.32 24.67
N LEU A 43 -23.79 0.61 25.78
CA LEU A 43 -24.58 -0.57 26.15
C LEU A 43 -26.06 -0.23 26.39
N GLN A 44 -26.34 0.99 26.84
CA GLN A 44 -27.69 1.52 27.01
C GLN A 44 -28.28 2.13 25.72
N GLU A 45 -27.58 2.01 24.58
CA GLU A 45 -27.94 2.62 23.29
C GLU A 45 -28.08 4.16 23.32
N LYS A 46 -27.51 4.81 24.34
CA LYS A 46 -27.47 6.26 24.50
C LYS A 46 -26.29 6.84 23.72
N TYR A 47 -26.38 6.77 22.39
CA TYR A 47 -25.25 7.01 21.49
C TYR A 47 -24.66 8.41 21.58
N GLU A 48 -25.46 9.47 21.75
CA GLU A 48 -24.91 10.84 21.86
C GLU A 48 -24.10 11.02 23.16
N MET A 49 -24.52 10.40 24.27
CA MET A 49 -23.76 10.43 25.53
C MET A 49 -22.49 9.58 25.42
N ALA A 50 -22.56 8.43 24.73
CA ALA A 50 -21.40 7.61 24.45
C ALA A 50 -20.37 8.38 23.60
N GLU A 51 -20.82 9.05 22.54
CA GLU A 51 -20.01 9.88 21.66
C GLU A 51 -19.25 10.97 22.43
N GLN A 52 -19.95 11.75 23.25
CA GLN A 52 -19.35 12.83 24.04
C GLN A 52 -18.25 12.31 24.99
N ASN A 53 -18.50 11.15 25.61
CA ASN A 53 -17.54 10.52 26.51
C ASN A 53 -16.32 9.99 25.76
N TYR A 54 -16.50 9.30 24.63
CA TYR A 54 -15.36 8.85 23.84
C TYR A 54 -14.55 10.01 23.25
N LYS A 55 -15.19 11.10 22.81
CA LYS A 55 -14.50 12.31 22.36
C LYS A 55 -13.64 12.93 23.47
N LYS A 56 -14.14 13.02 24.71
CA LYS A 56 -13.35 13.49 25.86
C LYS A 56 -12.19 12.54 26.18
N ALA A 57 -12.40 11.22 26.07
CA ALA A 57 -11.31 10.27 26.24
C ALA A 57 -10.20 10.46 25.19
N ILE A 58 -10.56 10.73 23.93
CA ILE A 58 -9.62 11.02 22.83
C ILE A 58 -8.94 12.38 23.04
N GLU A 59 -9.66 13.41 23.49
CA GLU A 59 -9.08 14.72 23.79
C GLU A 59 -7.98 14.62 24.86
N LEU A 60 -8.19 13.80 25.89
CA LEU A 60 -7.23 13.57 26.96
C LEU A 60 -6.11 12.61 26.56
N ASN A 61 -6.39 11.64 25.68
CA ASN A 61 -5.39 10.72 25.13
C ASN A 61 -5.70 10.40 23.65
N PRO A 62 -5.07 11.15 22.72
CA PRO A 62 -5.32 11.00 21.28
C PRO A 62 -4.90 9.66 20.68
N ASP A 63 -4.05 8.89 21.34
CA ASP A 63 -3.62 7.56 20.90
C ASP A 63 -4.37 6.43 21.61
N PHE A 64 -5.48 6.74 22.30
CA PHE A 64 -6.26 5.72 22.99
C PHE A 64 -7.14 4.92 22.02
N GLU A 65 -6.57 3.84 21.48
CA GLU A 65 -7.16 2.94 20.48
C GLU A 65 -8.63 2.59 20.78
N ASN A 66 -8.92 2.20 22.03
CA ASN A 66 -10.27 1.77 22.42
C ASN A 66 -11.31 2.90 22.28
N ALA A 67 -10.96 4.15 22.62
CA ALA A 67 -11.92 5.24 22.47
C ALA A 67 -12.21 5.54 21.00
N HIS A 68 -11.20 5.52 20.12
CA HIS A 68 -11.41 5.59 18.67
C HIS A 68 -12.27 4.44 18.16
N TYR A 69 -11.96 3.20 18.57
CA TYR A 69 -12.70 2.02 18.14
C TYR A 69 -14.18 2.10 18.52
N TRP A 70 -14.49 2.44 19.76
CA TRP A 70 -15.87 2.51 20.21
C TRP A 70 -16.60 3.75 19.68
N LEU A 71 -15.91 4.87 19.48
CA LEU A 71 -16.48 6.03 18.78
C LEU A 71 -16.83 5.68 17.31
N GLY A 72 -15.97 4.92 16.63
CA GLY A 72 -16.28 4.36 15.31
C GLY A 72 -17.51 3.46 15.33
N LYS A 73 -17.69 2.65 16.38
CA LYS A 73 -18.91 1.82 16.55
C LYS A 73 -20.14 2.69 16.76
N VAL A 74 -20.08 3.73 17.59
CA VAL A 74 -21.18 4.70 17.77
C VAL A 74 -21.61 5.29 16.43
N TYR A 75 -20.65 5.79 15.66
CA TYR A 75 -20.94 6.35 14.34
C TYR A 75 -21.51 5.33 13.36
N LYS A 76 -21.03 4.07 13.40
CA LYS A 76 -21.61 3.00 12.58
C LYS A 76 -23.06 2.68 12.97
N GLN A 77 -23.38 2.64 14.26
CA GLN A 77 -24.75 2.35 14.75
C GLN A 77 -25.73 3.48 14.44
N THR A 78 -25.24 4.73 14.43
CA THR A 78 -26.05 5.91 14.10
C THR A 78 -26.11 6.22 12.61
N GLY A 79 -25.49 5.39 11.75
CA GLY A 79 -25.46 5.59 10.29
C GLY A 79 -24.47 6.68 9.82
N ALA A 80 -23.71 7.28 10.73
CA ALA A 80 -22.67 8.26 10.44
C ALA A 80 -21.38 7.61 9.89
N TYR A 81 -21.50 6.85 8.80
CA TYR A 81 -20.42 6.00 8.28
C TYR A 81 -19.15 6.77 7.88
N SER A 82 -19.26 8.01 7.39
CA SER A 82 -18.08 8.84 7.07
C SER A 82 -17.26 9.17 8.32
N GLN A 83 -17.91 9.48 9.44
CA GLN A 83 -17.21 9.71 10.71
C GLN A 83 -16.64 8.41 11.26
N ALA A 84 -17.33 7.28 11.06
CA ALA A 84 -16.83 5.96 11.44
C ALA A 84 -15.52 5.62 10.70
N ILE A 85 -15.44 5.89 9.38
CA ILE A 85 -14.24 5.66 8.56
C ILE A 85 -13.01 6.35 9.17
N GLU A 86 -13.15 7.62 9.56
CA GLU A 86 -12.04 8.37 10.14
C GLU A 86 -11.61 7.78 11.49
N GLN A 87 -12.55 7.31 12.32
CA GLN A 87 -12.17 6.63 13.56
C GLN A 87 -11.50 5.26 13.31
N TRP A 88 -11.94 4.51 12.31
CA TRP A 88 -11.29 3.24 11.94
C TRP A 88 -9.87 3.45 11.41
N LYS A 89 -9.63 4.52 10.65
CA LYS A 89 -8.29 4.91 10.25
C LYS A 89 -7.41 5.24 11.43
N GLU A 90 -7.90 5.97 12.43
CA GLU A 90 -7.14 6.25 13.65
C GLU A 90 -6.81 4.96 14.42
N VAL A 91 -7.76 4.03 14.56
CA VAL A 91 -7.46 2.72 15.16
C VAL A 91 -6.36 2.00 14.39
N LEU A 92 -6.38 2.02 13.05
CA LEU A 92 -5.36 1.38 12.22
C LEU A 92 -4.03 2.14 12.16
N ARG A 93 -4.03 3.43 12.47
CA ARG A 93 -2.80 4.22 12.67
C ARG A 93 -2.13 3.81 13.99
N ILE A 94 -2.92 3.67 15.06
CA ILE A 94 -2.44 3.31 16.40
C ILE A 94 -2.05 1.84 16.47
N ASN A 95 -2.96 0.96 16.02
CA ASN A 95 -2.80 -0.48 15.98
C ASN A 95 -3.16 -0.98 14.58
N PRO A 96 -2.18 -1.01 13.66
CA PRO A 96 -2.41 -1.48 12.32
C PRO A 96 -2.87 -2.94 12.26
N GLY A 97 -2.57 -3.73 13.30
CA GLY A 97 -2.98 -5.12 13.47
C GLY A 97 -4.46 -5.35 13.81
N ASN A 98 -5.25 -4.29 14.01
CA ASN A 98 -6.64 -4.43 14.44
C ASN A 98 -7.56 -4.88 13.28
N GLN A 99 -7.73 -6.18 13.14
CA GLN A 99 -8.57 -6.79 12.10
C GLN A 99 -10.04 -6.34 12.16
N HIS A 100 -10.58 -6.11 13.36
CA HIS A 100 -11.97 -5.66 13.52
C HIS A 100 -12.16 -4.24 12.99
N ALA A 101 -11.24 -3.32 13.28
CA ALA A 101 -11.27 -1.97 12.74
C ALA A 101 -11.14 -1.99 11.21
N PHE A 102 -10.27 -2.84 10.68
CA PHE A 102 -10.11 -3.02 9.24
C PHE A 102 -11.38 -3.54 8.54
N GLN A 103 -12.06 -4.54 9.13
CA GLN A 103 -13.34 -5.02 8.62
C GLN A 103 -14.44 -3.95 8.70
N ASN A 104 -14.51 -3.21 9.81
CA ASN A 104 -15.46 -2.12 9.96
C ASN A 104 -15.19 -0.97 8.99
N LEU A 105 -13.92 -0.67 8.69
CA LEU A 105 -13.51 0.30 7.67
C LEU A 105 -14.12 -0.08 6.31
N ILE A 106 -13.86 -1.32 5.86
CA ILE A 106 -14.39 -1.83 4.58
C ILE A 106 -15.92 -1.78 4.56
N GLY A 107 -16.57 -2.18 5.66
CA GLY A 107 -18.03 -2.11 5.81
C GLY A 107 -18.58 -0.69 5.67
N SER A 108 -18.01 0.27 6.41
CA SER A 108 -18.42 1.68 6.35
C SER A 108 -18.17 2.32 4.99
N PHE A 109 -17.08 1.95 4.31
CA PHE A 109 -16.83 2.40 2.93
C PHE A 109 -17.88 1.90 1.96
N LYS A 110 -18.30 0.64 2.06
CA LYS A 110 -19.41 0.11 1.25
C LYS A 110 -20.71 0.90 1.44
N SER A 111 -20.99 1.32 2.67
CA SER A 111 -22.18 2.14 2.98
C SER A 111 -22.08 3.60 2.53
N THR A 112 -20.88 4.11 2.23
CA THR A 112 -20.65 5.51 1.79
C THR A 112 -20.29 5.65 0.33
N SER A 113 -19.91 4.56 -0.34
CA SER A 113 -19.52 4.56 -1.75
C SER A 113 -20.67 5.08 -2.61
N ARG A 114 -20.44 6.23 -3.26
CA ARG A 114 -21.41 6.83 -4.20
C ARG A 114 -21.33 6.22 -5.59
N ILE A 115 -20.32 5.39 -5.86
CA ILE A 115 -20.17 4.70 -7.13
C ILE A 115 -21.26 3.64 -7.21
N GLN A 116 -22.27 3.93 -8.03
CA GLN A 116 -23.29 2.97 -8.46
C GLN A 116 -22.88 2.47 -9.84
N SER A 117 -21.82 1.65 -9.86
CA SER A 117 -21.37 0.96 -11.07
C SER A 117 -21.45 -0.55 -10.87
N ASP A 118 -21.79 -1.25 -11.93
CA ASP A 118 -21.72 -2.70 -12.04
C ASP A 118 -20.42 -3.18 -12.69
N LYS A 119 -19.52 -2.26 -13.08
CA LYS A 119 -18.24 -2.56 -13.71
C LYS A 119 -17.12 -2.58 -12.68
N ALA A 120 -16.32 -3.63 -12.68
CA ALA A 120 -15.16 -3.74 -11.78
C ALA A 120 -14.12 -2.65 -12.04
N ASN A 121 -13.89 -2.29 -13.30
CA ASN A 121 -12.90 -1.28 -13.70
C ASN A 121 -13.16 0.11 -13.11
N ASP A 122 -14.42 0.53 -12.97
CA ASP A 122 -14.72 1.84 -12.39
C ASP A 122 -14.25 1.95 -10.92
N TYR A 123 -14.36 0.85 -10.17
CA TYR A 123 -13.83 0.80 -8.80
C TYR A 123 -12.31 0.64 -8.79
N LEU A 124 -11.75 -0.15 -9.71
CA LEU A 124 -10.31 -0.29 -9.85
C LEU A 124 -9.65 1.08 -10.10
N ASP A 125 -10.17 1.84 -11.06
CA ASP A 125 -9.66 3.15 -11.45
C ASP A 125 -9.72 4.17 -10.31
N GLU A 126 -10.81 4.19 -9.53
CA GLU A 126 -10.92 5.07 -8.36
C GLU A 126 -9.96 4.68 -7.24
N GLY A 127 -9.75 3.37 -7.02
CA GLY A 127 -8.71 2.89 -6.10
C GLY A 127 -7.32 3.34 -6.52
N ILE A 128 -6.98 3.19 -7.81
CA ILE A 128 -5.69 3.62 -8.39
C ILE A 128 -5.53 5.14 -8.26
N LYS A 129 -6.55 5.91 -8.59
CA LYS A 129 -6.54 7.38 -8.50
C LYS A 129 -6.27 7.90 -7.09
N ILE A 130 -6.76 7.23 -6.05
CA ILE A 130 -6.52 7.61 -4.65
C ILE A 130 -5.05 7.46 -4.27
N ILE A 131 -4.41 6.37 -4.72
CA ILE A 131 -3.02 6.09 -4.36
C ILE A 131 -2.05 6.78 -5.33
N GLY A 132 -2.39 6.97 -6.60
CA GLY A 132 -1.52 7.47 -7.67
C GLY A 132 -0.99 6.36 -8.61
N ASN A 133 -0.16 6.75 -9.60
CA ASN A 133 0.41 5.81 -10.56
C ASN A 133 1.59 5.02 -9.92
N PRO A 134 1.67 3.68 -10.06
CA PRO A 134 2.66 2.82 -9.42
C PRO A 134 4.06 2.97 -10.01
N GLU A 135 4.17 3.45 -11.26
CA GLU A 135 5.46 3.89 -11.79
C GLU A 135 6.00 5.07 -10.97
N GLU A 136 5.13 5.91 -10.40
CA GLU A 136 5.53 6.99 -9.53
C GLU A 136 6.17 6.49 -8.22
N TYR A 137 5.68 5.39 -7.63
CA TYR A 137 6.29 4.81 -6.42
C TYR A 137 7.64 4.17 -6.70
N LEU A 138 7.73 3.46 -7.83
CA LEU A 138 8.91 2.71 -8.22
C LEU A 138 10.05 3.64 -8.65
N PHE A 139 9.74 4.78 -9.28
CA PHE A 139 10.75 5.69 -9.83
C PHE A 139 10.97 6.98 -9.01
N LYS A 140 9.94 7.53 -8.35
CA LYS A 140 10.07 8.82 -7.62
C LYS A 140 10.27 8.67 -6.11
N GLY A 141 10.20 7.45 -5.57
CA GLY A 141 10.47 7.17 -4.15
C GLY A 141 9.42 7.72 -3.17
N SER A 142 8.30 8.27 -3.63
CA SER A 142 7.23 8.78 -2.76
C SER A 142 6.07 7.78 -2.67
N ALA A 143 6.08 6.96 -1.62
CA ALA A 143 4.98 6.04 -1.33
C ALA A 143 3.73 6.78 -0.80
N PRO A 144 2.49 6.33 -1.12
CA PRO A 144 1.27 6.95 -0.61
C PRO A 144 1.19 6.92 0.92
N SER A 145 0.42 7.85 1.47
CA SER A 145 0.15 7.86 2.91
C SER A 145 -0.65 6.61 3.32
N VAL A 146 -0.48 6.15 4.57
CA VAL A 146 -1.29 5.05 5.14
C VAL A 146 -2.79 5.33 4.98
N ASN A 147 -3.21 6.58 5.17
CA ASN A 147 -4.60 6.98 5.00
C ASN A 147 -5.09 6.83 3.55
N SER A 148 -4.26 7.17 2.56
CA SER A 148 -4.58 6.97 1.14
C SER A 148 -4.72 5.47 0.83
N LEU A 149 -3.77 4.65 1.28
CA LEU A 149 -3.79 3.20 1.08
C LEU A 149 -5.03 2.56 1.70
N LEU A 150 -5.34 2.89 2.96
CA LEU A 150 -6.55 2.42 3.64
C LEU A 150 -7.85 2.86 2.96
N SER A 151 -7.84 4.01 2.29
CA SER A 151 -9.00 4.53 1.56
C SER A 151 -9.21 3.83 0.21
N ALA A 152 -8.15 3.32 -0.42
CA ALA A 152 -8.21 2.65 -1.73
C ALA A 152 -8.64 1.18 -1.64
N ILE A 153 -8.26 0.46 -0.58
CA ILE A 153 -8.56 -0.98 -0.42
C ILE A 153 -10.04 -1.34 -0.63
N PRO A 154 -11.02 -0.60 -0.09
CA PRO A 154 -12.43 -0.93 -0.28
C PRO A 154 -12.86 -0.92 -1.76
N TYR A 155 -12.27 -0.04 -2.57
CA TYR A 155 -12.52 0.02 -4.01
C TYR A 155 -11.99 -1.23 -4.71
N PHE A 156 -10.75 -1.64 -4.43
CA PHE A 156 -10.22 -2.88 -4.98
C PHE A 156 -10.98 -4.12 -4.51
N LYS A 157 -11.38 -4.18 -3.22
CA LYS A 157 -12.23 -5.26 -2.71
C LYS A 157 -13.59 -5.31 -3.41
N ARG A 158 -14.13 -4.16 -3.82
CA ARG A 158 -15.38 -4.09 -4.59
C ARG A 158 -15.17 -4.56 -6.03
N ALA A 159 -14.11 -4.10 -6.71
CA ALA A 159 -13.72 -4.59 -8.03
C ALA A 159 -13.58 -6.12 -8.04
N ALA A 160 -12.85 -6.69 -7.08
CA ALA A 160 -12.66 -8.13 -6.92
C ALA A 160 -13.96 -8.91 -6.64
N SER A 161 -14.96 -8.25 -6.03
CA SER A 161 -16.26 -8.88 -5.78
C SER A 161 -17.17 -8.89 -7.02
N ILE A 162 -16.97 -7.96 -7.95
CA ILE A 162 -17.69 -7.88 -9.21
C ILE A 162 -17.05 -8.82 -10.23
N GLU A 163 -15.72 -8.74 -10.36
CA GLU A 163 -14.93 -9.54 -11.30
C GLU A 163 -13.79 -10.24 -10.56
N PRO A 164 -14.01 -11.48 -10.06
CA PRO A 164 -13.03 -12.21 -9.26
C PRO A 164 -11.76 -12.65 -10.01
N ASN A 165 -11.77 -12.51 -11.33
CA ASN A 165 -10.68 -12.88 -12.23
C ASN A 165 -9.99 -11.65 -12.86
N LEU A 166 -10.31 -10.43 -12.40
CA LEU A 166 -9.61 -9.22 -12.85
C LEU A 166 -8.23 -9.15 -12.19
N LEU A 167 -7.22 -9.56 -12.94
CA LEU A 167 -5.84 -9.75 -12.46
C LEU A 167 -5.27 -8.48 -11.84
N GLU A 168 -5.48 -7.34 -12.48
CA GLU A 168 -5.02 -6.02 -12.02
C GLU A 168 -5.50 -5.74 -10.59
N THR A 169 -6.75 -6.06 -10.27
CA THR A 169 -7.30 -5.78 -8.93
C THR A 169 -6.47 -6.44 -7.83
N PHE A 170 -6.09 -7.70 -8.00
CA PHE A 170 -5.27 -8.40 -7.01
C PHE A 170 -3.85 -7.86 -6.97
N TYR A 171 -3.27 -7.51 -8.12
CA TYR A 171 -1.96 -6.86 -8.16
C TYR A 171 -1.96 -5.56 -7.33
N TRP A 172 -2.96 -4.70 -7.53
CA TRP A 172 -3.07 -3.42 -6.82
C TRP A 172 -3.36 -3.57 -5.33
N MET A 173 -4.15 -4.58 -4.95
CA MET A 173 -4.28 -4.96 -3.55
C MET A 173 -2.94 -5.43 -2.97
N GLY A 174 -2.19 -6.25 -3.72
CA GLY A 174 -0.86 -6.70 -3.37
C GLY A 174 0.09 -5.54 -3.08
N GLU A 175 0.19 -4.58 -3.99
CA GLU A 175 1.00 -3.36 -3.79
C GLU A 175 0.55 -2.55 -2.59
N THR A 176 -0.77 -2.32 -2.46
CA THR A 176 -1.32 -1.54 -1.36
C THR A 176 -0.98 -2.17 -0.01
N TYR A 177 -1.13 -3.49 0.09
CA TYR A 177 -0.79 -4.23 1.30
C TYR A 177 0.71 -4.34 1.54
N ARG A 178 1.54 -4.42 0.49
CA ARG A 178 3.00 -4.42 0.62
C ARG A 178 3.48 -3.12 1.26
N VAL A 179 3.03 -1.97 0.72
CA VAL A 179 3.40 -0.65 1.25
C VAL A 179 2.86 -0.45 2.67
N LEU A 180 1.65 -0.94 2.97
CA LEU A 180 1.14 -0.95 4.34
C LEU A 180 1.98 -1.84 5.26
N GLY A 181 2.42 -3.01 4.80
CA GLY A 181 3.25 -3.94 5.55
C GLY A 181 4.60 -3.35 5.92
N GLU A 182 5.26 -2.68 4.98
CA GLU A 182 6.52 -1.94 5.20
C GLU A 182 6.40 -0.85 6.27
N LYS A 183 5.20 -0.27 6.43
CA LYS A 183 4.95 0.85 7.35
C LYS A 183 4.42 0.43 8.71
N SER A 184 3.95 -0.82 8.88
CA SER A 184 3.03 -1.08 9.99
C SER A 184 3.07 -2.48 10.60
N THR A 185 2.82 -3.58 9.87
CA THR A 185 2.64 -4.92 10.46
C THR A 185 2.79 -6.11 9.48
N TRP A 186 3.08 -7.30 10.03
CA TRP A 186 3.17 -8.58 9.29
C TRP A 186 1.87 -9.04 8.62
N GLN A 187 0.71 -8.69 9.17
CA GLN A 187 -0.59 -9.10 8.58
C GLN A 187 -0.80 -8.53 7.16
N PHE A 188 -0.33 -7.30 6.90
CA PHE A 188 -0.42 -6.72 5.57
C PHE A 188 0.61 -7.35 4.64
N THR A 189 1.79 -7.74 5.14
CA THR A 189 2.73 -8.56 4.38
C THR A 189 2.12 -9.87 3.91
N ASN A 190 1.37 -10.58 4.77
CA ASN A 190 0.65 -11.78 4.34
C ASN A 190 -0.45 -11.47 3.32
N SER A 191 -1.21 -10.40 3.53
CA SER A 191 -2.23 -9.98 2.57
C SER A 191 -1.60 -9.65 1.21
N ALA A 192 -0.41 -9.04 1.18
CA ALA A 192 0.35 -8.80 -0.03
C ALA A 192 0.73 -10.11 -0.73
N ILE A 193 1.32 -11.05 0.02
CA ILE A 193 1.68 -12.39 -0.46
C ILE A 193 0.48 -13.10 -1.07
N GLU A 194 -0.67 -13.15 -0.38
CA GLU A 194 -1.88 -13.82 -0.86
C GLU A 194 -2.38 -13.23 -2.19
N ASN A 195 -2.32 -11.90 -2.32
CA ASN A 195 -2.76 -11.23 -3.54
C ASN A 195 -1.78 -11.45 -4.70
N TYR A 196 -0.47 -11.35 -4.49
CA TYR A 196 0.52 -11.66 -5.52
C TYR A 196 0.44 -13.12 -5.97
N LYS A 197 0.29 -14.04 -5.02
CA LYS A 197 0.07 -15.45 -5.33
C LYS A 197 -1.17 -15.64 -6.20
N LYS A 198 -2.28 -14.97 -5.85
CA LYS A 198 -3.51 -15.05 -6.64
C LYS A 198 -3.33 -14.53 -8.07
N VAL A 199 -2.59 -13.44 -8.28
CA VAL A 199 -2.23 -12.95 -9.61
C VAL A 199 -1.47 -14.02 -10.41
N ILE A 200 -0.47 -14.63 -9.78
CA ILE A 200 0.35 -15.69 -10.39
C ILE A 200 -0.50 -16.89 -10.77
N ASP A 201 -1.28 -17.41 -9.82
CA ASP A 201 -2.13 -18.58 -10.02
C ASP A 201 -3.17 -18.35 -11.12
N MET A 202 -3.77 -17.15 -11.19
CA MET A 202 -4.73 -16.78 -12.22
C MET A 202 -4.10 -16.79 -13.62
N GLU A 203 -2.94 -16.15 -13.76
CA GLU A 203 -2.25 -16.04 -15.05
C GLU A 203 -1.72 -17.39 -15.53
N GLU A 204 -1.09 -18.17 -14.65
CA GLU A 204 -0.59 -19.50 -15.00
C GLU A 204 -1.72 -20.47 -15.35
N THR A 205 -2.91 -20.29 -14.75
CA THR A 205 -4.10 -21.09 -15.10
C THR A 205 -4.68 -20.67 -16.45
N ALA A 206 -4.74 -19.37 -16.74
CA ALA A 206 -5.33 -18.85 -17.97
C ALA A 206 -4.41 -19.02 -19.19
N ASN A 207 -3.11 -18.83 -18.99
CA ASN A 207 -2.10 -18.68 -20.04
C ASN A 207 -0.85 -19.54 -19.78
N PRO A 208 -0.96 -20.87 -19.60
CA PRO A 208 0.14 -21.71 -19.11
C PRO A 208 1.37 -21.78 -20.02
N ILE A 209 1.24 -21.43 -21.30
CA ILE A 209 2.30 -21.56 -22.34
C ILE A 209 2.39 -20.27 -23.19
N SER A 210 1.71 -19.19 -22.80
CA SER A 210 1.67 -17.96 -23.60
C SER A 210 2.85 -17.04 -23.31
N PHE A 211 3.34 -16.33 -24.33
CA PHE A 211 4.32 -15.25 -24.16
C PHE A 211 3.67 -13.95 -23.65
N GLU A 212 2.35 -13.88 -23.63
CA GLU A 212 1.57 -12.64 -23.44
C GLU A 212 1.22 -12.33 -21.98
N HIS A 213 2.07 -12.74 -21.05
CA HIS A 213 1.81 -12.48 -19.63
C HIS A 213 1.84 -10.97 -19.30
N PRO A 214 0.84 -10.44 -18.60
CA PRO A 214 0.74 -9.01 -18.30
C PRO A 214 1.85 -8.54 -17.34
N SER A 215 2.15 -7.24 -17.37
CA SER A 215 3.18 -6.63 -16.50
C SER A 215 2.92 -6.85 -15.01
N SER A 216 1.65 -6.85 -14.60
CA SER A 216 1.15 -7.13 -13.24
C SER A 216 1.54 -8.52 -12.75
N TYR A 217 1.57 -9.53 -13.64
CA TYR A 217 2.03 -10.88 -13.32
C TYR A 217 3.53 -10.91 -13.00
N TRP A 218 4.37 -10.37 -13.88
CA TRP A 218 5.82 -10.27 -13.63
C TRP A 218 6.13 -9.49 -12.35
N ARG A 219 5.49 -8.33 -12.17
CA ARG A 219 5.70 -7.48 -10.99
C ARG A 219 5.30 -8.20 -9.70
N SER A 220 4.24 -9.01 -9.72
CA SER A 220 3.82 -9.81 -8.57
C SER A 220 4.90 -10.80 -8.14
N TYR A 221 5.54 -11.48 -9.10
CA TYR A 221 6.68 -12.36 -8.82
C TYR A 221 7.85 -11.63 -8.16
N VAL A 222 8.26 -10.50 -8.73
CA VAL A 222 9.38 -9.69 -8.21
C VAL A 222 9.10 -9.23 -6.77
N GLN A 223 7.90 -8.72 -6.52
CA GLN A 223 7.55 -8.20 -5.20
C GLN A 223 7.39 -9.31 -4.17
N PHE A 224 6.81 -10.44 -4.57
CA PHE A 224 6.69 -11.60 -3.71
C PHE A 224 8.07 -12.19 -3.35
N ALA A 225 9.01 -12.26 -4.31
CA ALA A 225 10.39 -12.66 -4.06
C ALA A 225 11.09 -11.71 -3.07
N LYS A 226 10.95 -10.38 -3.26
CA LYS A 226 11.49 -9.38 -2.33
C LYS A 226 10.96 -9.55 -0.90
N ILE A 227 9.67 -9.87 -0.76
CA ILE A 227 9.08 -10.17 0.55
C ILE A 227 9.72 -11.43 1.16
N TYR A 228 9.89 -12.51 0.40
CA TYR A 228 10.59 -13.69 0.93
C TYR A 228 12.03 -13.39 1.33
N SER A 229 12.74 -12.61 0.52
CA SER A 229 14.12 -12.20 0.81
C SER A 229 14.21 -11.40 2.11
N SER A 230 13.32 -10.41 2.31
CA SER A 230 13.29 -9.58 3.53
C SER A 230 12.91 -10.37 4.79
N LEU A 231 12.15 -11.46 4.62
CA LEU A 231 11.82 -12.42 5.70
C LEU A 231 12.91 -13.48 5.92
N GLY A 232 14.00 -13.48 5.14
CA GLY A 232 15.07 -14.49 5.22
C GLY A 232 14.66 -15.88 4.70
N LEU A 233 13.57 -15.98 3.94
CA LEU A 233 12.99 -17.22 3.44
C LEU A 233 13.61 -17.63 2.09
N LYS A 234 14.93 -17.81 2.05
CA LYS A 234 15.71 -18.04 0.82
C LYS A 234 15.21 -19.22 -0.02
N ASP A 235 14.88 -20.36 0.60
CA ASP A 235 14.38 -21.54 -0.12
C ASP A 235 13.05 -21.27 -0.85
N LYS A 236 12.20 -20.41 -0.26
CA LYS A 236 10.91 -20.04 -0.88
C LYS A 236 11.12 -19.02 -2.00
N GLU A 237 12.03 -18.08 -1.80
CA GLU A 237 12.47 -17.14 -2.83
C GLU A 237 13.03 -17.89 -4.05
N GLU A 238 13.97 -18.82 -3.84
CA GLU A 238 14.57 -19.62 -4.91
C GLU A 238 13.53 -20.46 -5.66
N LYS A 239 12.61 -21.12 -4.94
CA LYS A 239 11.51 -21.87 -5.57
C LYS A 239 10.61 -20.96 -6.41
N LEU A 240 10.33 -19.75 -5.93
CA LEU A 240 9.51 -18.80 -6.65
C LEU A 240 10.21 -18.31 -7.93
N TRP A 241 11.51 -18.01 -7.86
CA TRP A 241 12.31 -17.69 -9.04
C TRP A 241 12.39 -18.85 -10.03
N LEU A 242 12.53 -20.09 -9.55
CA LEU A 242 12.53 -21.28 -10.41
C LEU A 242 11.17 -21.51 -11.08
N GLN A 243 10.06 -21.25 -10.38
CA GLN A 243 8.72 -21.31 -10.97
C GLN A 243 8.57 -20.25 -12.06
N LEU A 244 8.97 -19.00 -11.78
CA LEU A 244 8.99 -17.93 -12.77
C LEU A 244 9.87 -18.27 -13.96
N GLU A 245 11.05 -18.85 -13.74
CA GLU A 245 11.94 -19.28 -14.82
C GLU A 245 11.26 -20.33 -15.70
N LYS A 246 10.56 -21.30 -15.12
CA LYS A 246 9.84 -22.31 -15.93
C LYS A 246 8.64 -21.71 -16.68
N ALA A 247 7.88 -20.82 -16.05
CA ALA A 247 6.68 -20.24 -16.64
C ALA A 247 7.01 -19.16 -17.69
N LYS A 248 8.03 -18.33 -17.41
CA LYS A 248 8.44 -17.20 -18.26
C LYS A 248 9.74 -17.40 -19.00
N SER A 249 10.83 -17.82 -18.34
CA SER A 249 12.14 -17.88 -19.00
C SER A 249 12.23 -19.01 -20.03
N LEU A 250 11.64 -20.17 -19.74
CA LEU A 250 11.75 -21.35 -20.59
C LEU A 250 11.15 -21.15 -21.99
N PRO A 251 9.96 -20.54 -22.17
CA PRO A 251 9.46 -20.19 -23.51
C PRO A 251 10.44 -19.34 -24.33
N TYR A 252 11.01 -18.29 -23.74
CA TYR A 252 11.90 -17.33 -24.44
C TYR A 252 13.24 -17.99 -24.74
N LYS A 253 13.78 -18.70 -23.75
CA LYS A 253 14.96 -19.54 -23.89
C LYS A 253 14.77 -20.55 -25.02
N GLN A 254 13.64 -21.26 -25.08
CA GLN A 254 13.37 -22.24 -26.14
C GLN A 254 13.30 -21.59 -27.53
N VAL A 255 12.66 -20.42 -27.66
CA VAL A 255 12.60 -19.69 -28.94
C VAL A 255 14.01 -19.27 -29.38
N LEU A 256 14.80 -18.73 -28.47
CA LEU A 256 16.17 -18.28 -28.72
C LEU A 256 17.11 -19.44 -29.03
N GLU A 257 17.04 -20.53 -28.25
CA GLU A 257 17.86 -21.74 -28.46
C GLU A 257 17.54 -22.41 -29.80
N ARG A 258 16.27 -22.40 -30.26
CA ARG A 258 15.89 -22.88 -31.60
C ARG A 258 16.59 -22.11 -32.73
N LYS A 259 17.02 -20.88 -32.47
CA LYS A 259 17.74 -20.01 -33.41
C LYS A 259 19.25 -19.95 -33.11
N GLY A 260 19.73 -20.77 -32.17
CA GLY A 260 21.15 -20.88 -31.81
C GLY A 260 21.62 -19.88 -30.74
N TYR A 261 20.71 -19.15 -30.10
CA TYR A 261 21.02 -18.19 -29.04
C TYR A 261 20.94 -18.85 -27.67
N PHE A 262 22.09 -19.00 -27.02
CA PHE A 262 22.20 -19.68 -25.72
C PHE A 262 22.46 -18.73 -24.56
N GLY A 263 22.10 -19.17 -23.36
CA GLY A 263 22.34 -18.41 -22.12
C GLY A 263 21.39 -17.22 -21.93
N PHE A 264 20.32 -17.13 -22.72
CA PHE A 264 19.25 -16.15 -22.54
C PHE A 264 18.09 -16.76 -21.76
N GLY A 265 17.47 -15.93 -20.92
CA GLY A 265 16.29 -16.29 -20.14
C GLY A 265 15.13 -15.35 -20.45
N TYR A 266 14.41 -14.89 -19.44
CA TYR A 266 13.38 -13.87 -19.63
C TYR A 266 14.01 -12.50 -19.94
N PRO A 267 13.48 -11.71 -20.90
CA PRO A 267 13.99 -10.37 -21.21
C PRO A 267 13.85 -9.40 -20.04
N SER A 268 14.84 -8.51 -19.86
CA SER A 268 14.77 -7.42 -18.87
C SER A 268 13.60 -6.47 -19.16
N ARG A 269 13.26 -6.28 -20.44
CA ARG A 269 12.12 -5.47 -20.90
C ARG A 269 11.57 -6.06 -22.20
N ILE A 270 10.26 -5.97 -22.39
CA ILE A 270 9.58 -6.34 -23.64
C ILE A 270 8.80 -5.14 -24.12
N GLU A 271 9.07 -4.69 -25.34
CA GLU A 271 8.26 -3.67 -26.01
C GLU A 271 7.38 -4.35 -27.05
N VAL A 272 6.08 -4.13 -26.97
CA VAL A 272 5.11 -4.76 -27.87
C VAL A 272 4.54 -3.70 -28.81
N SER A 273 4.53 -4.02 -30.10
CA SER A 273 3.88 -3.24 -31.15
C SER A 273 3.14 -4.16 -32.11
N PHE A 274 2.26 -3.59 -32.92
CA PHE A 274 1.50 -4.33 -33.93
C PHE A 274 1.72 -3.68 -35.28
N LYS A 275 2.01 -4.48 -36.30
CA LYS A 275 2.16 -4.02 -37.68
C LYS A 275 1.56 -5.04 -38.63
N ASP A 276 0.66 -4.57 -39.50
CA ASP A 276 0.01 -5.40 -40.53
C ASP A 276 -0.69 -6.67 -39.99
N GLY A 277 -1.14 -6.64 -38.73
CA GLY A 277 -1.78 -7.77 -38.05
C GLY A 277 -0.82 -8.68 -37.28
N ASP A 278 0.50 -8.51 -37.49
CA ASP A 278 1.53 -9.24 -36.76
C ASP A 278 1.87 -8.55 -35.44
N LYS A 279 2.05 -9.37 -34.39
CA LYS A 279 2.57 -8.91 -33.11
C LYS A 279 4.09 -8.90 -33.18
N ILE A 280 4.66 -7.73 -32.94
CA ILE A 280 6.11 -7.52 -32.90
C ILE A 280 6.51 -7.24 -31.45
N GLU A 281 7.39 -8.07 -30.91
CA GLU A 281 7.97 -7.93 -29.58
C GLU A 281 9.47 -7.65 -29.69
N ASN A 282 9.95 -6.60 -29.04
CA ASN A 282 11.37 -6.37 -28.84
C ASN A 282 11.76 -6.87 -27.46
N TRP A 283 12.47 -7.99 -27.42
CA TRP A 283 12.96 -8.63 -26.20
C TRP A 283 14.34 -8.07 -25.84
N ILE A 284 14.38 -7.18 -24.85
CA ILE A 284 15.55 -6.40 -24.49
C ILE A 284 16.24 -7.05 -23.29
N TYR A 285 17.52 -7.39 -23.46
CA TYR A 285 18.39 -7.94 -22.42
C TYR A 285 19.47 -6.92 -22.08
N SER A 286 19.13 -5.97 -21.20
CA SER A 286 20.01 -4.83 -20.87
C SER A 286 21.37 -5.26 -20.33
N GLU A 287 21.43 -6.37 -19.59
CA GLU A 287 22.67 -6.93 -19.03
C GLU A 287 23.64 -7.45 -20.09
N LYS A 288 23.14 -7.72 -21.30
CA LYS A 288 23.88 -8.31 -22.42
C LYS A 288 23.94 -7.39 -23.64
N ASP A 289 23.39 -6.20 -23.50
CA ASP A 289 23.32 -5.17 -24.52
C ASP A 289 22.75 -5.63 -25.87
N ILE A 290 21.75 -6.51 -25.82
CA ILE A 290 21.14 -7.12 -27.00
C ILE A 290 19.62 -7.04 -26.96
N THR A 291 19.04 -6.84 -28.14
CA THR A 291 17.60 -6.85 -28.35
C THR A 291 17.25 -7.84 -29.46
N PHE A 292 16.35 -8.78 -29.17
CA PHE A 292 15.78 -9.66 -30.19
C PHE A 292 14.46 -9.11 -30.69
N THR A 293 14.28 -9.06 -32.00
CA THR A 293 12.98 -8.80 -32.63
C THR A 293 12.27 -10.12 -32.84
N VAL A 294 11.09 -10.24 -32.25
CA VAL A 294 10.27 -11.44 -32.29
C VAL A 294 8.94 -11.10 -32.94
N ILE A 295 8.58 -11.82 -34.01
CA ILE A 295 7.34 -11.62 -34.73
C ILE A 295 6.50 -12.88 -34.56
N ASN A 296 5.30 -12.74 -33.98
CA ASN A 296 4.38 -13.85 -33.71
C ASN A 296 5.03 -15.05 -32.99
N GLY A 297 5.99 -14.80 -32.09
CA GLY A 297 6.68 -15.82 -31.31
C GLY A 297 7.92 -16.44 -31.98
N GLU A 298 8.31 -15.97 -33.17
CA GLU A 298 9.55 -16.37 -33.85
C GLU A 298 10.59 -15.25 -33.85
N VAL A 299 11.85 -15.56 -33.49
CA VAL A 299 12.95 -14.60 -33.55
C VAL A 299 13.34 -14.39 -35.01
N GLU A 300 13.18 -13.15 -35.47
CA GLU A 300 13.46 -12.70 -36.83
C GLU A 300 14.83 -12.00 -36.94
N GLY A 301 15.35 -11.48 -35.83
CA GLY A 301 16.69 -10.90 -35.81
C GLY A 301 17.13 -10.43 -34.44
N GLU A 302 18.41 -10.09 -34.34
CA GLU A 302 19.03 -9.48 -33.16
C GLU A 302 19.65 -8.13 -33.55
N LYS A 303 19.67 -7.20 -32.60
CA LYS A 303 20.43 -5.96 -32.68
C LYS A 303 21.24 -5.82 -31.41
N GLU A 304 22.55 -5.71 -31.55
CA GLU A 304 23.39 -5.12 -30.51
C GLU A 304 23.01 -3.64 -30.38
N LYS A 305 22.98 -3.11 -29.16
CA LYS A 305 22.72 -1.69 -28.96
C LYS A 305 23.85 -0.92 -29.64
N GLU A 306 23.54 -0.06 -30.62
CA GLU A 306 24.54 0.88 -31.12
C GLU A 306 24.99 1.75 -29.94
N PRO A 307 26.30 1.96 -29.73
CA PRO A 307 26.77 2.82 -28.64
C PRO A 307 26.08 4.17 -28.78
N GLU A 308 25.44 4.63 -27.70
CA GLU A 308 24.70 5.90 -27.68
C GLU A 308 25.58 7.01 -28.27
N GLN A 309 25.19 7.53 -29.44
CA GLN A 309 25.81 8.71 -30.07
C GLN A 309 25.47 9.99 -29.28
N SER A 310 25.68 10.01 -27.96
CA SER A 310 25.35 11.16 -27.11
C SER A 310 26.54 11.79 -26.39
N GLU A 311 27.79 11.53 -26.82
CA GLU A 311 28.97 12.21 -26.23
C GLU A 311 30.08 12.61 -27.22
N ILE A 312 29.86 12.58 -28.55
CA ILE A 312 30.89 12.98 -29.52
C ILE A 312 30.67 14.39 -30.10
N GLU A 313 29.46 14.96 -30.02
CA GLU A 313 29.19 16.30 -30.59
C GLU A 313 29.56 17.48 -29.67
N THR A 314 29.95 17.27 -28.41
CA THR A 314 30.36 18.37 -27.51
C THR A 314 31.85 18.68 -27.49
N LYS A 315 32.68 18.03 -28.32
CA LYS A 315 34.14 18.27 -28.36
C LYS A 315 34.70 18.80 -29.68
N THR A 316 33.87 19.02 -30.70
CA THR A 316 34.36 19.51 -32.01
C THR A 316 34.02 20.97 -32.30
N GLU A 317 33.20 21.64 -31.49
CA GLU A 317 32.88 23.07 -31.70
C GLU A 317 33.78 24.05 -30.91
N GLU A 318 34.61 23.59 -29.97
CA GLU A 318 35.51 24.49 -29.21
C GLU A 318 36.90 24.73 -29.87
N SER A 319 37.20 24.15 -31.03
CA SER A 319 38.55 24.27 -31.63
C SER A 319 38.66 25.10 -32.90
N ILE A 320 37.62 25.83 -33.31
CA ILE A 320 37.70 26.70 -34.50
C ILE A 320 36.98 28.01 -34.19
N LEU A 321 37.74 29.01 -33.72
CA LEU A 321 37.62 30.44 -34.08
C LEU A 321 38.58 31.28 -33.20
N THR A 322 39.81 31.45 -33.69
CA THR A 322 40.48 32.77 -33.66
C THR A 322 40.74 33.15 -35.11
N PRO A 323 40.56 34.43 -35.48
CA PRO A 323 41.71 35.32 -35.47
C PRO A 323 41.42 36.77 -34.99
N GLU A 324 42.42 37.28 -34.27
CA GLU A 324 43.05 38.61 -34.35
C GLU A 324 42.27 39.85 -34.82
N GLU A 325 42.32 40.86 -33.94
CA GLU A 325 42.65 42.28 -34.15
C GLU A 325 42.19 43.02 -35.43
N LYS A 326 41.44 44.11 -35.28
CA LYS A 326 41.91 45.52 -35.48
C LYS A 326 40.76 46.54 -35.63
N ASP A 327 41.00 47.72 -35.05
CA ASP A 327 40.53 49.06 -35.43
C ASP A 327 39.02 49.40 -35.39
N ASN A 328 38.57 49.98 -34.26
CA ASN A 328 38.18 51.41 -34.08
C ASN A 328 37.37 51.64 -32.81
#